data_AF-A0A090V0L2-F1
#
_entry.id   AF-A0A090V0L2-F1
#
_cell.length_a   1.000
_cell.length_b   1.000
_cell.length_c   1.000
_cell.angle_alpha   90.00
_cell.angle_beta   90.00
_cell.angle_gamma   90.00
#
_symmetry.space_group_name_H-M   'P 1'
#
loop_
_entity.id
_entity.type
_entity.pdbx_description
1 polymer ?
#
loop_
_entity_poly.entity_id
_entity_poly.type
_entity_poly.pdbx_seq_one_letter_code
_entity_poly.pdbx_strand_id
1 'polypeptide(L)'
;MLRDIGLFGRDGFTSDIDIVFAGEREDLLHLLSHFHMEHFVTNKLGGIRFRYCSLDFDIWCLSDTWAFKENIIPLENVESLLHTTLMSWDAVLYDVHRGEILTPDNYLHDLRKGYLELVLEATPNETGSVVKILRTIYNKQVKTLGPGLSEFLHRALPRYSYSALQHYERVHYDISSFNDTEYDCLLKCLRETDVGDRVDVTRLHIG
;
A
#
# COMPACT_ATOMS: atom_id res chain seq x y z
N MET A 1 3.37 -1.30 -8.30
CA MET A 1 4.49 -1.59 -9.25
C MET A 1 5.90 -1.39 -8.68
N LEU A 2 6.36 -0.17 -8.40
CA LEU A 2 7.78 0.15 -8.16
C LEU A 2 8.43 -0.64 -7.01
N ARG A 3 7.74 -0.76 -5.88
CA ARG A 3 8.15 -1.62 -4.76
C ARG A 3 8.44 -3.05 -5.20
N ASP A 4 7.54 -3.67 -5.95
CA ASP A 4 7.64 -5.08 -6.34
C ASP A 4 8.83 -5.30 -7.28
N ILE A 5 9.08 -4.35 -8.20
CA ILE A 5 10.29 -4.34 -9.03
C ILE A 5 11.55 -4.21 -8.15
N GLY A 6 11.51 -3.36 -7.12
CA GLY A 6 12.61 -3.19 -6.17
C GLY A 6 12.90 -4.44 -5.32
N LEU A 7 11.87 -5.22 -4.98
CA LEU A 7 12.00 -6.45 -4.17
C LEU A 7 12.35 -7.69 -4.99
N PHE A 8 11.76 -7.85 -6.19
CA PHE A 8 11.79 -9.11 -6.95
C PHE A 8 12.37 -8.96 -8.35
N GLY A 9 12.81 -7.77 -8.74
CA GLY A 9 13.25 -7.49 -10.11
C GLY A 9 12.09 -7.46 -11.10
N ARG A 10 12.43 -7.39 -12.40
CA ARG A 10 11.45 -7.24 -13.48
C ARG A 10 10.53 -8.45 -13.64
N ASP A 11 11.07 -9.65 -13.45
CA ASP A 11 10.35 -10.91 -13.71
C ASP A 11 9.37 -11.28 -12.57
N GLY A 12 9.46 -10.61 -11.41
CA GLY A 12 8.58 -10.81 -10.26
C GLY A 12 7.42 -9.81 -10.16
N PHE A 13 7.20 -8.98 -11.19
CA PHE A 13 6.13 -7.99 -11.20
C PHE A 13 4.79 -8.64 -11.56
N THR A 14 3.85 -8.62 -10.61
CA THR A 14 2.49 -9.16 -10.78
C THR A 14 1.39 -8.20 -10.31
N SER A 15 1.77 -6.99 -9.91
CA SER A 15 0.84 -5.98 -9.40
C SER A 15 0.18 -5.18 -10.53
N ASP A 16 -0.95 -4.55 -10.22
CA ASP A 16 -1.54 -3.51 -11.06
C ASP A 16 -0.58 -2.32 -11.25
N ILE A 17 -0.83 -1.51 -12.29
CA ILE A 17 -0.10 -0.28 -12.58
C ILE A 17 -0.93 0.93 -12.17
N ASP A 18 -0.52 1.58 -11.08
CA ASP A 18 -1.06 2.88 -10.67
C ASP A 18 -0.39 4.02 -11.43
N ILE A 19 -1.19 4.93 -11.97
CA ILE A 19 -0.76 6.16 -12.64
C ILE A 19 -1.43 7.33 -11.92
N VAL A 20 -0.67 8.37 -11.61
CA VAL A 20 -1.23 9.62 -11.09
C VAL A 20 -1.16 10.71 -12.16
N PHE A 21 -2.31 11.31 -12.46
CA PHE A 21 -2.47 12.37 -13.44
C PHE A 21 -2.55 13.73 -12.72
N ALA A 22 -1.55 14.59 -12.95
CA ALA A 22 -1.50 15.95 -12.41
C ALA A 22 -2.27 16.93 -13.31
N GLY A 23 -3.57 16.72 -13.44
CA GLY A 23 -4.50 17.59 -14.17
C GLY A 23 -5.93 17.38 -13.68
N GLU A 24 -6.88 18.08 -14.29
CA GLU A 24 -8.29 18.01 -13.91
C GLU A 24 -8.93 16.70 -14.38
N ARG A 25 -9.95 16.24 -13.66
CA ARG A 25 -10.65 14.99 -13.98
C ARG A 25 -11.30 15.02 -15.35
N GLU A 26 -11.87 16.16 -15.74
CA GLU A 26 -12.50 16.37 -17.03
C GLU A 26 -11.50 16.19 -18.17
N ASP A 27 -10.27 16.70 -18.01
CA ASP A 27 -9.20 16.53 -18.98
C ASP A 27 -8.79 15.06 -19.11
N LEU A 28 -8.69 14.35 -17.99
CA LEU A 28 -8.39 12.91 -17.98
C LEU A 28 -9.47 12.12 -18.73
N LEU A 29 -10.75 12.39 -18.46
CA LEU A 29 -11.87 11.73 -19.14
C LEU A 29 -11.87 12.02 -20.64
N HIS A 30 -11.59 13.27 -21.02
CA HIS A 30 -11.45 13.64 -22.42
C HIS A 30 -10.30 12.86 -23.09
N LEU A 31 -9.13 12.77 -22.46
CA LEU A 31 -7.99 11.98 -22.97
C LEU A 31 -8.36 10.51 -23.14
N LEU A 32 -8.98 9.88 -22.13
CA LEU A 32 -9.41 8.49 -22.20
C LEU A 32 -10.39 8.26 -23.36
N SER A 33 -11.34 9.18 -23.56
CA SER A 33 -12.26 9.11 -24.71
C SER A 33 -11.54 9.22 -26.05
N HIS A 34 -10.53 10.09 -26.14
CA HIS A 34 -9.74 10.30 -27.36
C HIS A 34 -8.91 9.07 -27.75
N PHE A 35 -8.43 8.32 -26.75
CA PHE A 35 -7.72 7.06 -26.97
C PHE A 35 -8.64 5.84 -27.15
N HIS A 36 -9.95 6.05 -27.29
CA HIS A 36 -10.95 4.96 -27.42
C HIS A 36 -10.87 3.95 -26.27
N MET A 37 -10.56 4.43 -25.06
CA MET A 37 -10.62 3.63 -23.85
C MET A 37 -12.08 3.53 -23.40
N GLU A 38 -12.86 2.68 -24.06
CA GLU A 38 -14.33 2.63 -23.90
C GLU A 38 -14.80 1.78 -22.70
N HIS A 39 -13.89 1.06 -22.05
CA HIS A 39 -14.21 0.12 -20.97
C HIS A 39 -13.43 0.42 -19.68
N PHE A 40 -13.64 1.61 -19.12
CA PHE A 40 -13.15 1.94 -17.77
C PHE A 40 -14.29 1.98 -16.74
N VAL A 41 -13.95 1.75 -15.48
CA VAL A 41 -14.87 1.82 -14.34
C VAL A 41 -14.27 2.73 -13.27
N THR A 42 -15.08 3.60 -12.68
CA THR A 42 -14.64 4.37 -11.52
C THR A 42 -14.76 3.51 -10.25
N ASN A 43 -13.66 3.36 -9.51
CA ASN A 43 -13.64 2.60 -8.26
C ASN A 43 -14.28 3.41 -7.10
N LYS A 44 -14.50 2.77 -5.96
CA LYS A 44 -15.18 3.37 -4.78
C LYS A 44 -14.46 4.60 -4.22
N LEU A 45 -13.17 4.76 -4.51
CA LEU A 45 -12.34 5.87 -4.04
C LEU A 45 -12.15 6.95 -5.13
N GLY A 46 -12.78 6.81 -6.30
CA GLY A 46 -12.76 7.80 -7.38
C GLY A 46 -11.71 7.58 -8.47
N GLY A 47 -10.82 6.59 -8.31
CA GLY A 47 -9.84 6.21 -9.34
C GLY A 47 -10.52 5.57 -10.56
N ILE A 48 -9.93 5.74 -11.73
CA ILE A 48 -10.41 5.19 -12.99
C ILE A 48 -9.62 3.91 -13.31
N ARG A 49 -10.30 2.77 -13.25
CA ARG A 49 -9.72 1.46 -13.56
C ARG A 49 -10.04 1.05 -14.99
N PHE A 50 -9.05 0.56 -15.71
CA PHE A 50 -9.25 -0.09 -17.01
C PHE A 50 -8.25 -1.23 -17.21
N ARG A 51 -8.54 -2.09 -18.18
CA ARG A 51 -7.65 -3.16 -18.61
C ARG A 51 -7.09 -2.85 -19.99
N TYR A 52 -5.78 -2.98 -20.15
CA TYR A 52 -5.12 -2.91 -21.44
C TYR A 52 -4.18 -4.10 -21.60
N CYS A 53 -4.36 -4.87 -22.68
CA CYS A 53 -3.78 -6.20 -22.83
C CYS A 53 -4.08 -7.09 -21.62
N SER A 54 -3.06 -7.61 -20.93
CA SER A 54 -3.17 -8.47 -19.75
C SER A 54 -2.92 -7.74 -18.44
N LEU A 55 -2.86 -6.40 -18.46
CA LEU A 55 -2.53 -5.58 -17.30
C LEU A 55 -3.73 -4.71 -16.89
N ASP A 56 -3.94 -4.65 -15.58
CA ASP A 56 -4.90 -3.74 -14.96
C ASP A 56 -4.18 -2.43 -14.59
N PHE A 57 -4.82 -1.32 -14.95
CA PHE A 57 -4.34 0.03 -14.69
C PHE A 57 -5.35 0.77 -13.83
N ASP A 58 -4.84 1.50 -12.83
CA ASP A 58 -5.61 2.47 -12.05
C ASP A 58 -5.04 3.86 -12.29
N ILE A 59 -5.83 4.78 -12.84
CA ILE A 59 -5.46 6.19 -12.95
C ILE A 59 -6.17 6.99 -11.86
N TRP A 60 -5.41 7.80 -11.16
CA TRP A 60 -5.88 8.72 -10.14
C TRP A 60 -5.59 10.15 -10.57
N CYS A 61 -6.56 11.05 -10.50
CA CYS A 61 -6.24 12.47 -10.55
C CYS A 61 -5.52 12.85 -9.25
N LEU A 62 -4.47 13.66 -9.35
CA LEU A 62 -3.65 14.03 -8.21
C LEU A 62 -4.49 14.65 -7.10
N SER A 63 -5.32 15.64 -7.44
CA SER A 63 -6.24 16.34 -6.53
C SER A 63 -7.33 15.45 -5.94
N ASP A 64 -7.69 14.35 -6.61
CA ASP A 64 -8.69 13.38 -6.14
C ASP A 64 -8.11 12.36 -5.14
N THR A 65 -6.79 12.35 -4.92
CA THR A 65 -6.17 11.47 -3.93
C THR A 65 -6.82 11.71 -2.56
N TRP A 66 -7.34 10.64 -1.96
CA TRP A 66 -8.20 10.71 -0.77
C TRP A 66 -7.61 11.59 0.36
N ALA A 67 -6.32 11.45 0.66
CA ALA A 67 -5.67 12.22 1.73
C ALA A 67 -5.63 13.74 1.45
N PHE A 68 -5.55 14.15 0.19
CA PHE A 68 -5.64 15.58 -0.17
C PHE A 68 -7.09 16.06 -0.14
N LYS A 69 -8.01 15.26 -0.69
CA LYS A 69 -9.44 15.59 -0.74
C LYS A 69 -10.06 15.79 0.65
N GLU A 70 -9.65 14.96 1.61
CA GLU A 70 -10.08 15.06 3.01
C GLU A 70 -9.25 16.07 3.84
N ASN A 71 -8.33 16.82 3.21
CA ASN A 71 -7.43 17.79 3.87
C ASN A 71 -6.58 17.18 5.00
N ILE A 72 -6.19 15.92 4.87
CA ILE A 72 -5.34 15.21 5.85
C ILE A 72 -3.87 15.55 5.59
N ILE A 73 -3.48 15.61 4.32
CA ILE A 73 -2.16 16.04 3.87
C ILE A 73 -2.35 17.25 2.94
N PRO A 74 -1.57 18.32 3.07
CA PRO A 74 -1.60 19.42 2.09
C PRO A 74 -0.97 18.97 0.76
N LEU A 75 -1.63 19.29 -0.35
CA LEU A 75 -1.07 19.11 -1.69
C LEU A 75 -0.21 20.33 -2.04
N GLU A 76 1.11 20.21 -1.86
CA GLU A 76 2.08 21.27 -2.19
C GLU A 76 2.70 21.04 -3.57
N ASN A 77 3.02 19.79 -3.88
CA ASN A 77 3.64 19.34 -5.13
C ASN A 77 3.41 17.83 -5.33
N VAL A 78 3.99 17.24 -6.37
CA VAL A 78 3.85 15.81 -6.64
C VAL A 78 4.48 14.94 -5.55
N GLU A 79 5.55 15.43 -4.93
CA GLU A 79 6.24 14.76 -3.83
C GLU A 79 5.35 14.59 -2.59
N SER A 80 4.31 15.44 -2.42
CA SER A 80 3.30 15.29 -1.37
C SER A 80 2.61 13.91 -1.38
N LEU A 81 2.54 13.23 -2.54
CA LEU A 81 1.98 11.87 -2.66
C LEU A 81 2.75 10.83 -1.83
N LEU A 82 4.04 11.03 -1.59
CA LEU A 82 4.84 10.10 -0.79
C LEU A 82 4.29 9.99 0.64
N HIS A 83 3.63 11.05 1.12
CA HIS A 83 3.03 11.13 2.45
C HIS A 83 1.58 10.65 2.52
N THR A 84 0.96 10.29 1.40
CA THR A 84 -0.44 9.83 1.37
C THR A 84 -0.57 8.32 1.40
N THR A 85 0.55 7.60 1.37
CA THR A 85 0.57 6.14 1.35
C THR A 85 0.42 5.57 2.77
N LEU A 86 -0.10 4.34 2.88
CA LEU A 86 -0.23 3.68 4.19
C LEU A 86 1.13 3.33 4.78
N MET A 87 2.04 2.78 3.97
CA MET A 87 3.31 2.21 4.43
C MET A 87 4.50 2.75 3.65
N SER A 88 5.66 2.80 4.29
CA SER A 88 6.89 3.34 3.70
C SER A 88 7.32 2.65 2.41
N TRP A 89 7.00 1.37 2.23
CA TRP A 89 7.32 0.65 0.98
C TRP A 89 6.46 1.08 -0.21
N ASP A 90 5.26 1.61 0.06
CA ASP A 90 4.39 2.20 -0.96
C ASP A 90 4.83 3.63 -1.32
N ALA A 91 5.62 4.31 -0.48
CA ALA A 91 6.07 5.70 -0.65
C ALA A 91 7.22 5.82 -1.67
N VAL A 92 6.92 5.52 -2.93
CA VAL A 92 7.84 5.65 -4.06
C VAL A 92 7.07 6.04 -5.31
N LEU A 93 7.62 6.98 -6.08
CA LEU A 93 7.04 7.46 -7.33
C LEU A 93 8.09 7.41 -8.44
N TYR A 94 7.61 7.24 -9.67
CA TYR A 94 8.42 7.45 -10.85
C TYR A 94 7.81 8.61 -11.63
N ASP A 95 8.51 9.73 -11.67
CA ASP A 95 8.11 10.89 -12.46
C ASP A 95 8.46 10.62 -13.92
N VAL A 96 7.44 10.36 -14.73
CA VAL A 96 7.58 10.04 -16.16
C VAL A 96 8.10 11.22 -16.98
N HIS A 97 7.90 12.46 -16.54
CA HIS A 97 8.35 13.65 -17.24
C HIS A 97 9.82 13.94 -16.96
N ARG A 98 10.24 13.78 -15.71
CA ARG A 98 11.64 13.96 -15.29
C ARG A 98 12.50 12.73 -15.57
N GLY A 99 11.90 11.54 -15.67
CA GLY A 99 12.62 10.27 -15.76
C GLY A 99 13.30 9.89 -14.44
N GLU A 100 12.73 10.33 -13.31
CA GLU A 100 13.35 10.24 -11.99
C GLU A 100 12.49 9.42 -11.02
N ILE A 101 13.16 8.76 -10.06
CA ILE A 101 12.49 8.08 -8.95
C ILE A 101 12.50 9.04 -7.75
N LEU A 102 11.32 9.33 -7.22
CA LEU A 102 11.14 10.16 -6.04
C LEU A 102 10.85 9.24 -4.84
N THR A 103 11.64 9.36 -3.79
CA THR A 103 11.55 8.54 -2.58
C THR A 103 11.97 9.33 -1.35
N PRO A 104 11.52 8.94 -0.14
CA PRO A 104 12.18 9.32 1.10
C PRO A 104 13.66 8.89 1.12
N ASP A 105 14.53 9.65 1.81
CA ASP A 105 15.98 9.47 1.79
C ASP A 105 16.47 8.03 2.04
N ASN A 106 15.83 7.32 2.97
CA ASN A 106 16.24 5.97 3.38
C ASN A 106 15.48 4.83 2.68
N TYR A 107 14.63 5.13 1.69
CA TYR A 107 13.71 4.17 1.09
C TYR A 107 14.38 2.85 0.66
N LEU A 108 15.42 2.92 -0.18
CA LEU A 108 16.11 1.70 -0.65
C LEU A 108 16.87 0.98 0.45
N HIS A 109 17.35 1.69 1.47
CA HIS A 109 18.00 1.09 2.62
C HIS A 109 17.01 0.25 3.42
N ASP A 110 15.86 0.85 3.74
CA ASP A 110 14.81 0.24 4.55
C ASP A 110 14.15 -0.92 3.81
N LEU A 111 13.86 -0.75 2.52
CA LEU A 111 13.32 -1.81 1.67
C LEU A 111 14.23 -3.05 1.66
N ARG A 112 15.55 -2.86 1.45
CA ARG A 112 16.51 -3.98 1.46
C ARG A 112 16.67 -4.64 2.83
N LYS A 113 16.57 -3.86 3.91
CA LYS A 113 16.63 -4.40 5.28
C LYS A 113 15.35 -5.09 5.72
N GLY A 114 14.27 -4.98 4.94
CA GLY A 114 12.97 -5.50 5.36
C GLY A 114 12.33 -4.64 6.45
N TYR A 115 12.67 -3.36 6.56
CA TYR A 115 12.10 -2.42 7.52
C TYR A 115 10.85 -1.76 6.94
N LEU A 116 9.69 -2.00 7.55
CA LEU A 116 8.40 -1.45 7.14
C LEU A 116 7.88 -0.47 8.20
N GLU A 117 7.45 0.71 7.79
CA GLU A 117 6.98 1.77 8.68
C GLU A 117 5.62 2.30 8.22
N LEU A 118 4.86 2.89 9.15
CA LEU A 118 3.61 3.59 8.87
C LEU A 118 3.92 4.99 8.33
N VAL A 119 3.29 5.37 7.23
CA VAL A 119 3.40 6.73 6.67
C VAL A 119 2.18 7.56 7.03
N LEU A 120 0.99 7.08 6.69
CA LEU A 120 -0.27 7.73 7.03
C LEU A 120 -1.20 6.77 7.75
N GLU A 121 -1.54 7.07 9.00
CA GLU A 121 -2.49 6.29 9.78
C GLU A 121 -3.94 6.47 9.32
N ALA A 122 -4.30 7.71 8.97
CA ALA A 122 -5.66 8.04 8.57
C ALA A 122 -6.07 7.21 7.36
N THR A 123 -7.23 6.56 7.43
CA THR A 123 -7.71 5.65 6.39
C THR A 123 -9.24 5.66 6.30
N PRO A 124 -9.83 5.59 5.10
CA PRO A 124 -11.28 5.43 4.94
C PRO A 124 -11.74 3.99 5.23
N ASN A 125 -10.81 3.05 5.38
CA ASN A 125 -11.11 1.63 5.59
C ASN A 125 -10.03 0.96 6.44
N GLU A 126 -10.22 0.95 7.76
CA GLU A 126 -9.26 0.38 8.71
C GLU A 126 -9.03 -1.12 8.49
N THR A 127 -10.10 -1.92 8.30
CA THR A 127 -9.98 -3.36 8.06
C THR A 127 -9.14 -3.65 6.82
N GLY A 128 -9.37 -2.89 5.74
CA GLY A 128 -8.56 -2.97 4.52
C GLY A 128 -7.10 -2.61 4.76
N SER A 129 -6.83 -1.55 5.53
CA SER A 129 -5.46 -1.17 5.91
C SER A 129 -4.77 -2.28 6.71
N VAL A 130 -5.43 -2.84 7.72
CA VAL A 130 -4.89 -3.95 8.54
C VAL A 130 -4.56 -5.15 7.66
N VAL A 131 -5.50 -5.60 6.81
CA VAL A 131 -5.26 -6.74 5.90
C VAL A 131 -4.13 -6.43 4.92
N LYS A 132 -4.03 -5.21 4.38
CA LYS A 132 -2.93 -4.81 3.49
C LYS A 132 -1.57 -4.87 4.19
N ILE A 133 -1.50 -4.43 5.45
CA ILE A 133 -0.29 -4.52 6.28
C ILE A 133 0.10 -5.98 6.49
N LEU A 134 -0.84 -6.83 6.95
CA LEU A 134 -0.57 -8.26 7.17
C LEU A 134 -0.09 -8.95 5.89
N ARG A 135 -0.78 -8.74 4.76
CA ARG A 135 -0.35 -9.24 3.45
C ARG A 135 1.07 -8.82 3.10
N THR A 136 1.43 -7.59 3.42
CA THR A 136 2.78 -7.07 3.15
C THR A 136 3.80 -7.77 4.05
N ILE A 137 3.49 -7.93 5.34
CA ILE A 137 4.35 -8.65 6.28
C ILE A 137 4.69 -10.04 5.75
N TYR A 138 3.67 -10.85 5.44
CA TYR A 138 3.84 -12.25 5.09
C TYR A 138 4.30 -12.48 3.64
N ASN A 139 3.62 -11.89 2.65
CA ASN A 139 3.96 -12.16 1.25
C ASN A 139 5.27 -11.51 0.80
N LYS A 140 5.72 -10.47 1.50
CA LYS A 140 6.90 -9.68 1.12
C LYS A 140 8.04 -9.79 2.13
N GLN A 141 7.94 -10.76 3.07
CA GLN A 141 8.99 -11.13 4.02
C GLN A 141 9.57 -9.93 4.80
N VAL A 142 8.68 -9.09 5.33
CA VAL A 142 9.08 -7.98 6.21
C VAL A 142 9.84 -8.56 7.41
N LYS A 143 10.93 -7.91 7.79
CA LYS A 143 11.80 -8.36 8.88
C LYS A 143 11.61 -7.54 10.15
N THR A 144 11.33 -6.24 10.01
CA THR A 144 11.20 -5.33 11.14
C THR A 144 10.06 -4.36 10.90
N LEU A 145 9.21 -4.20 11.90
CA LEU A 145 8.19 -3.15 11.95
C LEU A 145 8.73 -1.95 12.69
N GLY A 146 8.50 -0.77 12.12
CA GLY A 146 8.82 0.50 12.75
C GLY A 146 7.85 0.88 13.87
N PRO A 147 8.23 1.80 14.77
CA PRO A 147 7.43 2.26 15.91
C PRO A 147 5.96 2.56 15.61
N GLY A 148 5.70 3.37 14.58
CA GLY A 148 4.35 3.83 14.26
C GLY A 148 3.48 2.68 13.75
N LEU A 149 4.05 1.81 12.92
CA LEU A 149 3.37 0.62 12.42
C LEU A 149 3.09 -0.40 13.53
N SER A 150 4.07 -0.65 14.41
CA SER A 150 3.89 -1.51 15.57
C SER A 150 2.76 -0.98 16.45
N GLU A 151 2.79 0.30 16.80
CA GLU A 151 1.79 0.94 17.64
C GLU A 151 0.39 0.85 17.01
N PHE A 152 0.27 1.13 15.71
CA PHE A 152 -0.99 0.98 14.98
C PHE A 152 -1.54 -0.45 15.10
N LEU A 153 -0.69 -1.47 14.86
CA LEU A 153 -1.11 -2.88 14.95
C LEU A 153 -1.46 -3.30 16.37
N HIS A 154 -0.72 -2.81 17.38
CA HIS A 154 -1.05 -3.02 18.80
C HIS A 154 -2.47 -2.55 19.14
N ARG A 155 -2.89 -1.40 18.61
CA ARG A 155 -4.25 -0.88 18.81
C ARG A 155 -5.29 -1.57 17.93
N ALA A 156 -4.91 -1.92 16.69
CA ALA A 156 -5.84 -2.46 15.70
C ALA A 156 -6.17 -3.93 15.92
N LEU A 157 -5.16 -4.80 16.00
CA LEU A 157 -5.37 -6.25 15.96
C LEU A 157 -6.27 -6.81 17.08
N PRO A 158 -6.27 -6.30 18.33
CA PRO A 158 -7.20 -6.78 19.37
C PRO A 158 -8.68 -6.65 19.02
N ARG A 159 -9.03 -5.82 18.04
CA ARG A 159 -10.41 -5.58 17.58
C ARG A 159 -10.89 -6.61 16.55
N TYR A 160 -10.00 -7.49 16.08
CA TYR A 160 -10.28 -8.43 15.01
C TYR A 160 -10.00 -9.88 15.42
N SER A 161 -10.83 -10.81 14.95
CA SER A 161 -10.48 -12.23 14.92
C SER A 161 -9.73 -12.55 13.63
N TYR A 162 -8.87 -13.59 13.66
CA TYR A 162 -8.25 -14.12 12.46
C TYR A 162 -9.28 -14.44 11.37
N SER A 163 -10.39 -15.11 11.73
CA SER A 163 -11.45 -15.49 10.79
C SER A 163 -12.09 -14.29 10.07
N ALA A 164 -12.24 -13.14 10.75
CA ALA A 164 -12.77 -11.93 10.15
C ALA A 164 -11.79 -11.32 9.14
N LEU A 165 -10.50 -11.27 9.48
CA LEU A 165 -9.45 -10.77 8.59
C LEU A 165 -9.25 -11.68 7.38
N GLN A 166 -9.26 -13.00 7.58
CA GLN A 166 -9.16 -13.98 6.51
C GLN A 166 -10.37 -13.90 5.56
N HIS A 167 -11.58 -13.76 6.10
CA HIS A 167 -12.78 -13.59 5.28
C HIS A 167 -12.68 -12.33 4.42
N TYR A 168 -12.29 -11.19 5.03
CA TYR A 168 -12.09 -9.95 4.30
C TYR A 168 -11.04 -10.11 3.19
N GLU A 169 -9.91 -10.75 3.50
CA GLU A 169 -8.86 -10.99 2.52
C GLU A 169 -9.35 -11.80 1.31
N ARG A 170 -10.06 -12.91 1.55
CA ARG A 170 -10.59 -13.76 0.48
C ARG A 170 -11.59 -13.02 -0.40
N VAL A 171 -12.50 -12.24 0.18
CA VAL A 171 -13.50 -11.48 -0.55
C VAL A 171 -12.86 -10.44 -1.48
N HIS A 172 -11.73 -9.84 -1.07
CA HIS A 172 -11.12 -8.73 -1.79
C HIS A 172 -9.92 -9.09 -2.67
N TYR A 173 -9.21 -10.18 -2.36
CA TYR A 173 -7.97 -10.56 -3.03
C TYR A 173 -7.94 -12.02 -3.50
N ASP A 174 -8.99 -12.80 -3.24
CA ASP A 174 -9.13 -14.21 -3.64
C ASP A 174 -7.97 -15.13 -3.21
N ILE A 175 -7.27 -14.77 -2.13
CA ILE A 175 -6.16 -15.55 -1.57
C ILE A 175 -6.20 -15.56 -0.03
N SER A 176 -5.35 -16.37 0.58
CA SER A 176 -5.07 -16.36 2.03
C SER A 176 -3.55 -16.20 2.19
N SER A 177 -3.10 -15.03 2.63
CA SER A 177 -1.65 -14.72 2.71
C SER A 177 -1.01 -15.12 4.03
N PHE A 178 -1.84 -15.40 5.04
CA PHE A 178 -1.42 -15.80 6.37
C PHE A 178 -2.43 -16.76 6.99
N ASN A 179 -1.99 -17.48 8.02
CA ASN A 179 -2.78 -18.42 8.78
C ASN A 179 -2.96 -18.01 10.26
N ASP A 180 -3.77 -18.77 11.00
CA ASP A 180 -4.13 -18.47 12.40
C ASP A 180 -2.90 -18.51 13.33
N THR A 181 -2.00 -19.47 13.12
CA THR A 181 -0.74 -19.59 13.88
C THR A 181 0.15 -18.37 13.66
N GLU A 182 0.33 -17.94 12.42
CA GLU A 182 1.10 -16.75 12.08
C GLU A 182 0.51 -15.49 12.71
N TYR A 183 -0.82 -15.34 12.63
CA TYR A 183 -1.56 -14.26 13.27
C TYR A 183 -1.35 -14.21 14.79
N ASP A 184 -1.49 -15.35 15.47
CA ASP A 184 -1.29 -15.46 16.91
C ASP A 184 0.17 -15.19 17.31
N CYS A 185 1.13 -15.66 16.51
CA CYS A 185 2.55 -15.35 16.71
C CYS A 185 2.82 -13.85 16.61
N LEU A 186 2.25 -13.16 15.62
CA LEU A 186 2.39 -11.70 15.50
C LEU A 186 1.78 -10.98 16.72
N LEU A 187 0.56 -11.38 17.13
CA LEU A 187 -0.08 -10.82 18.32
C LEU A 187 0.78 -10.98 19.58
N LYS A 188 1.42 -12.15 19.74
CA LYS A 188 2.34 -12.41 20.83
C LYS A 188 3.59 -11.54 20.75
N CYS A 189 4.23 -11.46 19.58
CA CYS A 189 5.41 -10.62 19.36
C CYS A 189 5.14 -9.14 19.67
N LEU A 190 3.98 -8.64 19.24
CA LEU A 190 3.53 -7.30 19.60
C LEU A 190 3.42 -7.19 21.12
N ARG A 191 2.64 -8.05 21.80
CA ARG A 191 2.47 -7.97 23.27
C ARG A 191 3.76 -8.07 24.09
N GLU A 192 4.79 -8.73 23.58
CA GLU A 192 6.10 -8.85 24.23
C GLU A 192 7.02 -7.64 23.99
N THR A 193 6.62 -6.73 23.10
CA THR A 193 7.35 -5.51 22.77
C THR A 193 6.63 -4.30 23.36
N ASP A 194 7.37 -3.31 23.84
CA ASP A 194 6.78 -2.08 24.35
C ASP A 194 6.08 -1.31 23.21
N VAL A 195 4.99 -0.64 23.54
CA VAL A 195 4.22 0.13 22.56
C VAL A 195 5.09 1.26 22.01
N GLY A 196 5.21 1.33 20.69
CA GLY A 196 6.08 2.31 20.02
C GLY A 196 7.52 1.84 19.82
N ASP A 197 7.86 0.61 20.20
CA ASP A 197 9.16 0.03 19.86
C ASP A 197 9.15 -0.67 18.49
N ARG A 198 10.36 -0.88 17.96
CA ARG A 198 10.58 -1.69 16.76
C ARG A 198 10.34 -3.15 17.09
N VAL A 199 9.64 -3.86 16.20
CA VAL A 199 9.32 -5.28 16.38
C VAL A 199 10.02 -6.09 15.33
N ASP A 200 10.86 -7.05 15.75
CA ASP A 200 11.45 -8.05 14.85
C ASP A 200 10.43 -9.15 14.56
N VAL A 201 10.06 -9.27 13.28
CA VAL A 201 9.06 -10.23 12.77
C VAL A 201 9.69 -11.32 11.90
N THR A 202 11.02 -11.43 11.87
CA THR A 202 11.72 -12.47 11.08
C THR A 202 11.30 -13.89 11.44
N ARG A 203 10.93 -14.12 12.70
CA ARG A 203 10.49 -15.43 13.23
C ARG A 203 9.10 -15.84 12.76
N LEU A 204 8.33 -14.92 12.18
CA LEU A 204 6.99 -15.23 11.66
C LEU A 204 7.03 -16.00 10.35
N HIS A 205 8.17 -16.00 9.64
CA HIS A 205 8.33 -16.65 8.34
C HIS A 205 8.83 -18.10 8.44
N ILE A 206 8.79 -18.70 9.63
CA ILE A 206 9.21 -20.08 9.86
C ILE A 206 7.96 -20.97 9.80
N GLY A 207 7.58 -21.33 8.58
CA GLY A 207 6.47 -22.24 8.25
C GLY A 207 6.82 -23.12 7.07
#